data_AF-A0A1Y4A986-F1
#
_entry.id   AF-A0A1Y4A986-F1
#
_cell.length_a   1.000
_cell.length_b   1.000
_cell.length_c   1.000
_cell.angle_alpha   90.00
_cell.angle_beta   90.00
_cell.angle_gamma   90.00
#
_symmetry.space_group_name_H-M   'P 1'
#
loop_
_entity.id
_entity.type
_entity.pdbx_description
1 polymer ?
#
loop_
_entity_poly.entity_id
_entity_poly.type
_entity_poly.pdbx_seq_one_letter_code
_entity_poly.pdbx_strand_id
1 'polypeptide(L)'
;MTRNEIIEKVNALLAEEFEVDAEAFTSNANVKDTLSLDSLSLVDLVALIQQNYKVKIPVTDLRTIVTFNDLYDYIESHQPSA
;
A
#
# COMPACT_ATOMS: atom_id res chain seq x y z
N MET A 1 5.16 11.08 -10.03
CA MET A 1 5.85 10.87 -8.73
C MET A 1 6.91 9.81 -8.95
N THR A 2 8.06 9.89 -8.28
CA THR A 2 9.08 8.83 -8.38
C THR A 2 8.74 7.66 -7.45
N ARG A 3 9.22 6.45 -7.75
CA ARG A 3 9.02 5.25 -6.91
C ARG A 3 9.34 5.52 -5.44
N ASN A 4 10.44 6.21 -5.18
CA ASN A 4 10.90 6.47 -3.82
C ASN A 4 9.88 7.32 -3.02
N GLU A 5 9.31 8.35 -3.65
CA GLU A 5 8.28 9.17 -3.02
C GLU A 5 7.00 8.38 -2.72
N ILE A 6 6.63 7.42 -3.57
CA ILE A 6 5.48 6.54 -3.33
C ILE A 6 5.77 5.67 -2.12
N ILE A 7 6.95 5.04 -2.07
CA ILE A 7 7.35 4.19 -0.94
C ILE A 7 7.29 4.99 0.36
N GLU A 8 7.92 6.15 0.41
CA GLU A 8 7.98 6.97 1.63
C GLU A 8 6.59 7.42 2.07
N LYS A 9 5.75 7.92 1.14
CA LYS A 9 4.41 8.37 1.48
C LYS A 9 3.45 7.24 1.83
N VAL A 10 3.52 6.11 1.11
CA VAL A 10 2.70 4.93 1.41
C VAL A 10 3.12 4.37 2.76
N ASN A 11 4.41 4.20 3.03
CA ASN A 11 4.87 3.69 4.31
C ASN A 11 4.50 4.60 5.47
N ALA A 12 4.70 5.91 5.35
CA ALA A 12 4.31 6.84 6.41
C ALA A 12 2.80 6.75 6.70
N LEU A 13 1.98 6.81 5.65
CA LEU A 13 0.52 6.70 5.74
C LEU A 13 0.08 5.37 6.37
N LEU A 14 0.68 4.26 5.97
CA LEU A 14 0.35 2.95 6.53
C LEU A 14 0.88 2.76 7.95
N ALA A 15 2.06 3.29 8.28
CA ALA A 15 2.62 3.27 9.61
C ALA A 15 1.73 4.03 10.60
N GLU A 16 1.22 5.20 10.18
CA GLU A 16 0.30 6.00 11.00
C GLU A 16 -1.07 5.35 11.14
N GLU A 17 -1.68 4.87 10.04
CA GLU A 17 -3.05 4.35 10.06
C GLU A 17 -3.16 2.95 10.68
N PHE A 18 -2.13 2.12 10.54
CA PHE A 18 -2.10 0.75 11.07
C PHE A 18 -1.26 0.63 12.35
N GLU A 19 -0.70 1.74 12.85
CA GLU A 19 0.19 1.78 14.02
C GLU A 19 1.36 0.77 13.90
N VAL A 20 1.95 0.67 12.71
CA VAL A 20 3.06 -0.25 12.39
C VAL A 20 4.36 0.52 12.27
N ASP A 21 5.45 -0.07 12.76
CA ASP A 21 6.76 0.55 12.72
C ASP A 21 7.31 0.65 11.29
N ALA A 22 7.94 1.78 10.95
CA ALA A 22 8.54 2.01 9.63
C ALA A 22 9.60 0.94 9.30
N GLU A 23 10.25 0.37 10.32
CA GLU A 23 11.23 -0.72 10.18
C GLU A 23 10.60 -2.01 9.61
N ALA A 24 9.30 -2.22 9.80
CA ALA A 24 8.60 -3.39 9.29
C ALA A 24 8.30 -3.31 7.79
N PHE A 25 8.28 -2.10 7.21
CA PHE A 25 7.99 -1.84 5.81
C PHE A 25 9.20 -2.11 4.91
N THR A 26 9.57 -3.38 4.78
CA THR A 26 10.63 -3.78 3.83
C THR A 26 10.04 -4.09 2.47
N SER A 27 10.75 -3.78 1.37
CA SER A 27 10.26 -4.02 0.01
C SER A 27 9.89 -5.50 -0.24
N ASN A 28 10.56 -6.42 0.46
CA ASN A 28 10.32 -7.86 0.35
C ASN A 28 9.40 -8.41 1.47
N ALA A 29 8.96 -7.58 2.42
CA ALA A 29 7.99 -7.99 3.43
C ALA A 29 6.60 -8.17 2.81
N ASN A 30 5.84 -9.06 3.44
CA ASN A 30 4.48 -9.34 3.04
C ASN A 30 3.55 -8.26 3.60
N VAL A 31 2.80 -7.58 2.74
CA VAL A 31 1.91 -6.48 3.12
C VAL A 31 0.87 -6.93 4.14
N LYS A 32 0.29 -8.12 3.93
CA LYS A 32 -0.77 -8.67 4.79
C LYS A 32 -0.24 -9.12 6.14
N ASP A 33 0.97 -9.68 6.17
CA ASP A 33 1.62 -10.13 7.39
C ASP A 33 2.08 -8.94 8.24
N THR A 34 2.79 -7.99 7.62
CA THR A 34 3.31 -6.79 8.28
C THR A 34 2.21 -5.90 8.85
N LEU A 35 1.13 -5.68 8.09
CA LEU A 35 0.03 -4.83 8.54
C LEU A 35 -1.07 -5.62 9.25
N SER A 36 -0.90 -6.92 9.46
CA SER A 36 -1.94 -7.84 9.97
C SER A 36 -3.31 -7.57 9.31
N LEU A 37 -3.34 -7.61 7.97
CA LEU A 37 -4.54 -7.30 7.21
C LEU A 37 -5.54 -8.45 7.27
N ASP A 38 -6.61 -8.22 8.00
CA ASP A 38 -7.81 -9.04 7.96
C ASP A 38 -8.70 -8.66 6.77
N SER A 39 -9.76 -9.44 6.57
CA SER A 39 -10.74 -9.23 5.48
C SER A 39 -11.36 -7.82 5.49
N LEU A 40 -11.44 -7.19 6.67
CA LEU A 40 -11.90 -5.81 6.85
C LEU A 40 -10.77 -4.81 6.58
N SER A 41 -9.60 -4.98 7.21
CA SER A 41 -8.45 -4.09 7.07
C SER A 41 -7.95 -3.98 5.62
N LEU A 42 -8.15 -5.03 4.82
CA LEU A 42 -7.93 -5.01 3.36
C LEU A 42 -8.76 -3.93 2.65
N VAL A 43 -10.02 -3.76 3.05
CA VAL A 43 -10.94 -2.78 2.44
C VAL A 43 -10.54 -1.37 2.87
N ASP A 44 -10.18 -1.18 4.14
CA ASP A 44 -9.67 0.09 4.66
C ASP A 44 -8.37 0.51 3.96
N LEU A 45 -7.41 -0.40 3.83
CA LEU A 45 -6.16 -0.16 3.09
C LEU A 45 -6.44 0.35 1.67
N VAL A 46 -7.30 -0.37 0.94
CA VAL A 46 -7.67 0.01 -0.43
C VAL A 46 -8.31 1.39 -0.43
N ALA A 47 -9.30 1.64 0.44
CA ALA A 47 -10.01 2.91 0.50
C ALA A 47 -9.06 4.09 0.81
N LEU A 48 -8.14 3.89 1.75
CA LEU A 48 -7.13 4.86 2.16
C LEU A 48 -6.22 5.24 0.99
N ILE A 49 -5.64 4.25 0.30
CA ILE A 49 -4.76 4.50 -0.85
C ILE A 49 -5.56 5.11 -2.01
N GLN A 50 -6.78 4.63 -2.28
CA GLN A 50 -7.65 5.19 -3.32
C GLN A 50 -7.99 6.66 -3.05
N GLN A 51 -8.27 7.04 -1.80
CA GLN A 51 -8.56 8.45 -1.47
C GLN A 51 -7.31 9.33 -1.54
N ASN A 52 -6.17 8.85 -1.03
CA ASN A 52 -4.95 9.66 -0.96
C ASN A 52 -4.25 9.82 -2.32
N TYR A 53 -4.24 8.76 -3.15
CA TYR A 53 -3.54 8.74 -4.44
C TYR A 53 -4.46 8.80 -5.65
N LYS A 54 -5.79 8.81 -5.46
CA LYS A 54 -6.79 8.76 -6.55
C LYS A 54 -6.60 7.57 -7.50
N VAL A 55 -5.99 6.50 -7.02
CA VAL A 55 -5.86 5.22 -7.72
C VAL A 55 -7.17 4.44 -7.62
N LYS A 56 -7.39 3.47 -8.52
CA LYS A 56 -8.43 2.46 -8.37
C LYS A 56 -7.78 1.10 -8.23
N ILE A 57 -7.68 0.64 -6.99
CA ILE A 57 -7.19 -0.71 -6.67
C ILE A 57 -8.40 -1.59 -6.36
N PRO A 58 -8.76 -2.57 -7.22
CA PRO A 58 -9.78 -3.54 -6.88
C PRO A 58 -9.22 -4.56 -5.87
N VAL A 59 -10.09 -5.11 -5.02
CA VAL A 59 -9.71 -6.09 -3.99
C VAL A 59 -9.08 -7.36 -4.60
N THR A 60 -9.44 -7.69 -5.85
CA THR A 60 -8.86 -8.82 -6.58
C THR A 60 -7.37 -8.63 -6.85
N ASP A 61 -6.97 -7.44 -7.29
CA ASP A 61 -5.57 -7.09 -7.55
C ASP A 61 -4.81 -6.95 -6.23
N LEU A 62 -5.44 -6.37 -5.21
CA LEU A 62 -4.79 -6.31 -3.91
C LEU A 62 -4.62 -7.70 -3.25
N ARG A 63 -5.41 -8.71 -3.65
CA ARG A 63 -5.14 -10.09 -3.25
C ARG A 63 -3.91 -10.67 -3.96
N THR A 64 -3.64 -10.28 -5.20
CA THR A 64 -2.44 -10.69 -5.94
C THR A 64 -1.19 -9.97 -5.45
N ILE A 65 -1.36 -8.77 -4.89
CA ILE A 65 -0.31 -8.06 -4.17
C ILE A 65 0.03 -8.83 -2.88
N VAL A 66 1.25 -9.35 -2.84
CA VAL A 66 1.80 -10.08 -1.67
C VAL A 66 2.84 -9.24 -0.95
N THR A 67 3.73 -8.58 -1.69
CA THR A 67 4.85 -7.81 -1.12
C THR A 67 4.65 -6.32 -1.27
N PHE A 68 5.31 -5.54 -0.42
CA PHE A 68 5.29 -4.08 -0.53
C PHE A 68 5.80 -3.60 -1.88
N ASN A 69 6.81 -4.25 -2.45
CA ASN A 69 7.30 -3.91 -3.79
C ASN A 69 6.20 -4.02 -4.85
N ASP A 70 5.35 -5.06 -4.77
CA ASP A 70 4.20 -5.26 -5.67
C ASP A 70 3.15 -4.15 -5.47
N LEU A 71 2.92 -3.75 -4.21
CA LEU A 71 2.02 -2.64 -3.88
C LEU A 71 2.52 -1.30 -4.47
N TYR A 72 3.80 -0.99 -4.30
CA TYR A 72 4.37 0.26 -4.83
C TYR A 72 4.35 0.29 -6.34
N ASP A 73 4.70 -0.83 -6.99
CA ASP A 73 4.66 -0.97 -8.45
C ASP A 73 3.24 -0.75 -8.98
N TYR A 74 2.25 -1.33 -8.29
CA TYR A 74 0.85 -1.13 -8.63
C TYR A 74 0.43 0.33 -8.53
N ILE A 75 0.73 0.99 -7.41
CA ILE A 75 0.41 2.41 -7.22
C ILE A 75 1.16 3.25 -8.26
N GLU A 76 2.41 2.92 -8.55
CA GLU A 76 3.25 3.62 -9.52
C GLU A 76 2.62 3.60 -10.91
N SER A 77 2.11 2.45 -11.34
CA SER A 77 1.51 2.26 -12.66
C SER A 77 0.07 2.75 -12.77
N HIS A 78 -0.67 2.83 -11.65
CA HIS A 78 -2.10 3.18 -11.63
C HIS A 78 -2.40 4.59 -11.11
N GLN A 79 -1.44 5.27 -10.49
CA GLN A 79 -1.61 6.67 -10.11
C GLN A 79 -1.84 7.51 -11.35
N PRO A 80 -2.78 8.48 -11.30
CA PRO A 80 -2.86 9.48 -12.34
C PRO A 80 -1.54 10.26 -12.32
N SER A 81 -0.67 10.00 -13.30
CA SER A 81 0.49 10.85 -13.55
C SER A 81 -0.04 12.24 -13.88
N ALA A 82 0.04 13.13 -12.90
CA ALA A 82 -0.22 14.55 -13.09
C ALA A 82 0.89 15.17 -13.96
#